data_AF-A0A7D9EBT1-F1
#
_entry.id   AF-A0A7D9EBT1-F1
#
_cell.length_a   1.000
_cell.length_b   1.000
_cell.length_c   1.000
_cell.angle_alpha   90.00
_cell.angle_beta   90.00
_cell.angle_gamma   90.00
#
_symmetry.space_group_name_H-M   'P 1'
#
loop_
_entity.id
_entity.type
_entity.pdbx_description
1 polymer ?
#
loop_
_entity_poly.entity_id
_entity_poly.type
_entity_poly.pdbx_seq_one_letter_code
_entity_poly.pdbx_strand_id
1 'polypeptide(L)'
;MANIRVTFRVEYGVDLGRSPPSAISLNIPEACTVFNLVQIAQENSERHTFKYRTYPDIGAEITTIDGIEEDPINGIYWFFYSPWNKLIPNGVSSHKLKHNTTVVARYERWTRTDHSRQKAPRRQFMNIRNIQV
;
A
#
# COMPACT_ATOMS: atom_id res chain seq x y z
N MET A 1 -18.48 11.00 -16.07
CA MET A 1 -17.73 10.96 -14.79
C MET A 1 -16.42 11.67 -15.01
N ALA A 2 -15.95 12.49 -14.06
CA ALA A 2 -14.66 13.16 -14.19
C ALA A 2 -13.52 12.16 -13.93
N ASN A 3 -12.44 12.29 -14.70
CA ASN A 3 -11.22 11.54 -14.49
C ASN A 3 -10.19 12.41 -13.77
N ILE A 4 -9.43 11.80 -12.88
CA ILE A 4 -8.31 12.41 -12.19
C ILE A 4 -7.00 11.78 -12.63
N ARG A 5 -5.94 12.58 -12.67
CA ARG A 5 -4.59 12.09 -12.92
C ARG A 5 -3.91 11.78 -11.60
N VAL A 6 -3.40 10.57 -11.43
CA VAL A 6 -2.72 10.12 -10.21
C VAL A 6 -1.44 9.40 -10.61
N THR A 7 -0.37 9.62 -9.84
CA THR A 7 0.89 8.89 -10.01
C THR A 7 1.01 7.82 -8.95
N PHE A 8 1.33 6.59 -9.35
CA PHE A 8 1.68 5.50 -8.45
C PHE A 8 3.19 5.26 -8.51
N ARG A 9 3.82 5.20 -7.35
CA ARG A 9 5.25 4.92 -7.19
C ARG A 9 5.43 3.74 -6.25
N VAL A 10 6.35 2.85 -6.59
CA VAL A 10 6.79 1.75 -5.74
C VAL A 10 8.21 2.04 -5.27
N GLU A 11 8.48 1.83 -3.99
CA GLU A 11 9.78 2.06 -3.35
C GLU A 11 10.19 0.83 -2.54
N TYR A 12 11.38 0.31 -2.79
CA TYR A 12 12.03 -0.74 -2.02
C TYR A 12 13.54 -0.71 -2.25
N GLY A 13 14.30 -1.37 -1.37
CA GLY A 13 15.75 -1.36 -1.39
C GLY A 13 16.37 -2.24 -2.50
N VAL A 14 17.58 -1.89 -2.93
CA VAL A 14 18.35 -2.63 -3.96
C VAL A 14 18.83 -4.01 -3.49
N ASP A 15 18.82 -4.25 -2.18
CA ASP A 15 19.13 -5.51 -1.51
C ASP A 15 18.17 -6.64 -1.88
N LEU A 16 16.99 -6.31 -2.42
CA LEU A 16 16.03 -7.28 -2.98
C LEU A 16 16.43 -7.81 -4.37
N GLY A 17 17.63 -7.50 -4.86
CA GLY A 17 18.17 -8.03 -6.11
C GLY A 17 17.55 -7.44 -7.38
N ARG A 18 16.73 -6.39 -7.26
CA ARG A 18 16.11 -5.65 -8.38
C ARG A 18 15.87 -4.20 -7.99
N SER A 19 15.79 -3.31 -8.98
CA SER A 19 15.38 -1.92 -8.76
C SER A 19 13.84 -1.78 -8.75
N PRO A 20 13.29 -0.79 -8.04
CA PRO A 20 11.88 -0.40 -8.15
C PRO A 20 11.46 -0.08 -9.58
N PRO A 21 10.21 -0.39 -9.97
CA PRO A 21 9.70 0.04 -11.26
C PRO A 21 9.59 1.56 -11.36
N SER A 22 9.66 2.07 -12.58
CA SER A 22 9.38 3.47 -12.87
C SER A 22 7.96 3.82 -12.42
N ALA A 23 7.79 5.01 -11.83
CA ALA A 23 6.47 5.50 -11.45
C ALA A 23 5.55 5.60 -12.68
N ILE A 24 4.28 5.25 -12.49
CA ILE A 24 3.26 5.27 -13.53
C ILE A 24 2.21 6.34 -13.23
N SER A 25 1.86 7.16 -14.22
CA SER A 25 0.78 8.15 -14.12
C SER A 25 -0.45 7.65 -14.87
N LEU A 26 -1.57 7.57 -14.17
CA LEU A 26 -2.82 6.99 -14.67
C LEU A 26 -3.94 8.04 -14.63
N ASN A 27 -4.82 8.00 -15.63
CA ASN A 27 -6.08 8.72 -15.61
C ASN A 27 -7.17 7.76 -15.14
N ILE A 28 -7.73 8.00 -13.95
CA ILE A 28 -8.69 7.10 -13.30
C ILE A 28 -9.98 7.85 -12.93
N PRO A 29 -11.12 7.17 -12.76
CA PRO A 29 -12.34 7.80 -12.25
C PRO A 29 -12.12 8.49 -10.89
N GLU A 30 -12.70 9.67 -10.68
CA GLU A 30 -12.54 10.45 -9.43
C GLU A 30 -12.99 9.71 -8.16
N ALA A 31 -13.91 8.74 -8.29
CA ALA A 31 -14.40 7.94 -7.17
C ALA A 31 -13.44 6.82 -6.71
N CYS A 32 -12.31 6.62 -7.41
CA CYS A 32 -11.38 5.54 -7.13
C CYS A 32 -10.63 5.69 -5.79
N THR A 33 -10.37 4.53 -5.19
CA THR A 33 -9.55 4.38 -3.99
C THR A 33 -8.10 4.02 -4.36
N VAL A 34 -7.21 4.01 -3.37
CA VAL A 34 -5.84 3.48 -3.55
C VAL A 34 -5.87 2.04 -4.06
N PHE A 35 -6.78 1.20 -3.56
CA PHE A 35 -6.92 -0.18 -4.03
C PHE A 35 -7.24 -0.23 -5.53
N ASN A 36 -8.17 0.62 -6.00
CA ASN A 36 -8.48 0.69 -7.43
C ASN A 36 -7.30 1.20 -8.26
N LEU A 37 -6.52 2.15 -7.74
CA LEU A 37 -5.30 2.62 -8.41
C LEU A 37 -4.30 1.48 -8.62
N VAL A 38 -4.07 0.64 -7.61
CA VAL A 38 -3.14 -0.49 -7.73
C VAL A 38 -3.67 -1.55 -8.72
N GLN A 39 -4.98 -1.81 -8.72
CA GLN A 39 -5.61 -2.66 -9.74
C GLN A 39 -5.37 -2.15 -11.16
N ILE A 40 -5.63 -0.87 -11.39
CA ILE A 40 -5.44 -0.24 -12.71
C ILE A 40 -3.94 -0.20 -13.07
N ALA A 41 -3.05 0.02 -12.11
CA ALA A 41 -1.60 -0.02 -12.35
C ALA A 41 -1.13 -1.39 -12.84
N GLN A 42 -1.64 -2.48 -12.27
CA GLN A 42 -1.36 -3.84 -12.72
C GLN A 42 -1.80 -4.07 -14.18
N GLU A 43 -2.97 -3.54 -14.57
CA GLU A 43 -3.48 -3.67 -15.95
C GLU A 43 -2.61 -2.92 -16.97
N ASN A 44 -1.85 -1.92 -16.53
CA ASN A 44 -1.05 -1.06 -17.41
C ASN A 44 0.46 -1.35 -17.35
N SER A 45 0.91 -2.24 -16.46
CA SER A 45 2.34 -2.54 -16.28
C SER A 45 2.57 -3.88 -15.59
N GLU A 46 3.33 -4.77 -16.26
CA GLU A 46 3.73 -6.08 -15.71
C GLU A 46 4.54 -5.96 -14.41
N ARG A 47 5.21 -4.82 -14.22
CA ARG A 47 6.01 -4.50 -13.04
C ARG A 47 5.22 -3.87 -11.89
N HIS A 48 3.90 -3.70 -12.04
CA HIS A 48 2.98 -3.23 -10.99
C HIS A 48 1.97 -4.32 -10.60
N THR A 49 2.32 -5.58 -10.84
CA THR A 49 1.55 -6.73 -10.34
C THR A 49 1.46 -6.71 -8.83
N PHE A 50 0.31 -7.14 -8.29
CA PHE A 50 0.09 -7.18 -6.85
C PHE A 50 -0.72 -8.39 -6.41
N LYS A 51 -0.59 -8.75 -5.13
CA LYS A 51 -1.48 -9.69 -4.44
C LYS A 51 -2.02 -9.04 -3.18
N TYR A 52 -3.16 -9.52 -2.72
CA TYR A 52 -3.82 -9.00 -1.54
C TYR A 52 -4.61 -10.07 -0.79
N ARG A 53 -4.87 -9.80 0.49
CA ARG A 53 -5.83 -10.55 1.31
C ARG A 53 -6.97 -9.61 1.68
N THR A 54 -8.18 -10.15 1.83
CA THR A 54 -9.36 -9.36 2.22
C THR A 54 -9.79 -9.73 3.63
N TYR A 55 -10.02 -8.72 4.47
CA TYR A 55 -10.60 -8.87 5.79
C TYR A 55 -12.01 -8.28 5.81
N PRO A 56 -13.01 -9.01 6.36
CA PRO A 56 -14.43 -8.60 6.34
C PRO A 56 -14.70 -7.16 6.82
N ASP A 57 -13.98 -6.70 7.84
CA ASP A 57 -14.26 -5.40 8.49
C ASP A 57 -13.24 -4.29 8.16
N ILE A 58 -12.14 -4.61 7.48
CA ILE A 58 -10.99 -3.71 7.32
C ILE A 58 -10.68 -3.44 5.84
N GLY A 59 -11.13 -4.33 4.94
CA GLY A 59 -10.88 -4.24 3.51
C GLY A 59 -9.65 -5.04 3.07
N ALA A 60 -9.04 -4.63 1.97
CA ALA A 60 -7.90 -5.31 1.37
C ALA A 60 -6.57 -4.84 1.97
N GLU A 61 -5.71 -5.81 2.27
CA GLU A 61 -4.30 -5.63 2.59
C GLU A 61 -3.47 -6.10 1.40
N ILE A 62 -2.62 -5.23 0.86
CA ILE A 62 -1.73 -5.57 -0.25
C ILE A 62 -0.49 -6.25 0.34
N THR A 63 -0.29 -7.52 0.00
CA THR A 63 0.76 -8.39 0.56
C THR A 63 1.93 -8.57 -0.40
N THR A 64 1.77 -8.20 -1.67
CA THR A 64 2.82 -8.34 -2.69
C THR A 64 2.70 -7.22 -3.69
N ILE A 65 3.83 -6.61 -4.07
CA ILE A 65 3.92 -5.70 -5.22
C ILE A 65 5.19 -6.04 -6.00
N ASP A 66 5.10 -6.08 -7.33
CA ASP A 66 6.22 -6.36 -8.22
C ASP A 66 6.94 -7.69 -7.92
N GLY A 67 6.17 -8.68 -7.45
CA GLY A 67 6.66 -9.99 -7.04
C GLY A 67 7.35 -10.04 -5.68
N ILE A 68 7.47 -8.92 -4.95
CA ILE A 68 8.04 -8.85 -3.61
C ILE A 68 6.92 -9.01 -2.57
N GLU A 69 6.92 -10.13 -1.87
CA GLU A 69 5.97 -10.44 -0.80
C GLU A 69 6.39 -9.76 0.51
N GLU A 70 5.40 -9.42 1.35
CA GLU A 70 5.63 -9.04 2.74
C GLU A 70 6.41 -10.11 3.50
N ASP A 71 7.14 -9.67 4.53
CA ASP A 71 7.87 -10.54 5.43
C ASP A 71 7.42 -10.27 6.88
N PRO A 72 6.33 -10.91 7.32
CA PRO A 72 5.79 -10.72 8.66
C PRO A 72 6.76 -11.19 9.76
N ILE A 73 7.65 -12.15 9.46
CA ILE A 73 8.65 -12.68 10.40
C ILE A 73 9.65 -11.57 10.77
N ASN A 74 10.10 -10.81 9.79
CA ASN A 74 11.01 -9.67 9.98
C ASN A 74 10.29 -8.32 10.15
N GLY A 75 8.95 -8.35 10.17
CA GLY A 75 8.08 -7.20 10.34
C GLY A 75 8.12 -6.22 9.18
N ILE A 76 8.32 -6.69 7.95
CA ILE A 76 8.42 -5.86 6.75
C ILE A 76 7.12 -5.99 5.95
N TYR A 77 6.50 -4.86 5.62
CA TYR A 77 5.19 -4.81 4.96
C TYR A 77 5.15 -3.72 3.89
N TRP A 78 4.04 -3.70 3.15
CA TRP A 78 3.74 -2.63 2.20
C TRP A 78 2.93 -1.52 2.84
N PHE A 79 3.55 -0.35 2.98
CA PHE A 79 2.91 0.85 3.51
C PHE A 79 2.58 1.82 2.39
N PHE A 80 1.44 2.50 2.51
CA PHE A 80 0.97 3.44 1.50
C PHE A 80 1.01 4.86 2.03
N TYR A 81 1.63 5.74 1.26
CA TYR A 81 1.87 7.13 1.60
C TYR A 81 1.23 8.06 0.58
N SER A 82 0.75 9.19 1.08
CA SER A 82 0.33 10.34 0.28
C SER A 82 1.56 11.18 -0.15
N PRO A 83 1.39 12.19 -1.02
CA PRO A 83 2.49 12.95 -1.63
C PRO A 83 3.46 13.61 -0.63
N TRP A 84 3.02 13.84 0.60
CA TRP A 84 3.82 14.47 1.67
C TRP A 84 4.45 13.45 2.61
N ASN A 85 4.65 12.21 2.14
CA ASN A 85 5.16 11.10 2.95
C ASN A 85 4.34 10.87 4.23
N LYS A 86 3.04 11.18 4.19
CA LYS A 86 2.11 10.88 5.28
C LYS A 86 1.45 9.54 5.02
N LEU A 87 1.59 8.63 5.99
CA LEU A 87 0.96 7.32 5.96
C LEU A 87 -0.55 7.47 5.79
N ILE A 88 -1.12 6.69 4.89
CA ILE A 88 -2.55 6.65 4.62
C ILE A 88 -3.25 5.88 5.77
N PRO A 89 -4.09 6.54 6.59
CA PRO A 89 -4.55 5.97 7.86
C PRO A 89 -5.70 4.96 7.74
N ASN A 90 -6.51 5.03 6.67
CA ASN A 90 -7.76 4.27 6.57
C ASN A 90 -7.63 3.00 5.72
N GLY A 91 -6.40 2.58 5.40
CA GLY A 91 -6.14 1.47 4.47
C GLY A 91 -6.49 1.80 3.02
N VAL A 92 -6.06 0.92 2.11
CA VAL A 92 -6.12 1.18 0.67
C VAL A 92 -7.53 1.11 0.09
N SER A 93 -8.43 0.35 0.72
CA SER A 93 -9.82 0.16 0.25
C SER A 93 -10.74 1.34 0.52
N SER A 94 -10.36 2.29 1.39
CA SER A 94 -11.23 3.42 1.76
C SER A 94 -10.64 4.79 1.42
N HIS A 95 -9.32 4.87 1.19
CA HIS A 95 -8.67 6.14 0.89
C HIS A 95 -8.96 6.59 -0.54
N LYS A 96 -9.81 7.62 -0.67
CA LYS A 96 -10.12 8.26 -1.95
C LYS A 96 -8.97 9.11 -2.46
N LEU A 97 -8.77 9.09 -3.77
CA LEU A 97 -7.69 9.81 -4.43
C LEU A 97 -8.14 11.21 -4.85
N LYS A 98 -7.16 12.10 -5.07
CA LYS A 98 -7.39 13.46 -5.58
C LYS A 98 -6.57 13.69 -6.84
N HIS A 99 -7.03 14.61 -7.67
CA HIS A 99 -6.32 15.00 -8.88
C HIS A 99 -4.90 15.50 -8.58
N ASN A 100 -3.95 15.13 -9.43
CA ASN A 100 -2.52 15.43 -9.34
C ASN A 100 -1.87 14.99 -8.02
N THR A 101 -2.29 13.83 -7.48
CA THR A 101 -1.62 13.23 -6.32
C THR A 101 -0.68 12.10 -6.72
N THR A 102 0.37 11.92 -5.93
CA THR A 102 1.24 10.74 -5.94
C THR A 102 0.91 9.85 -4.73
N VAL A 103 0.65 8.58 -4.99
CA VAL A 103 0.61 7.52 -3.98
C VAL A 103 1.91 6.75 -4.05
N VAL A 104 2.55 6.54 -2.90
CA VAL A 104 3.78 5.77 -2.78
C VAL A 104 3.51 4.50 -2.00
N ALA A 105 3.75 3.34 -2.60
CA ALA A 105 3.83 2.06 -1.91
C ALA A 105 5.29 1.79 -1.54
N ARG A 106 5.59 1.65 -0.25
CA ARG A 106 6.94 1.44 0.25
C ARG A 106 7.05 0.12 0.99
N TYR A 107 8.06 -0.67 0.64
CA TYR A 107 8.43 -1.88 1.35
C TYR A 107 9.39 -1.52 2.49
N GLU A 108 8.91 -1.58 3.73
CA GLU A 108 9.71 -1.16 4.88
C GLU A 108 9.30 -1.88 6.16
N ARG A 109 10.20 -1.85 7.14
CA ARG A 109 9.97 -2.45 8.44
C ARG A 109 8.96 -1.62 9.23
N TRP A 110 7.97 -2.28 9.80
CA TRP A 110 7.05 -1.68 10.77
C TRP A 110 7.82 -1.14 11.97
N THR A 111 7.75 0.16 12.21
CA THR A 111 8.32 0.79 13.41
C THR A 111 7.22 1.33 14.32
N ARG A 112 7.36 1.16 15.65
CA ARG A 112 6.40 1.68 16.64
C ARG A 112 6.27 3.22 16.61
N THR A 113 7.29 3.91 16.10
CA THR A 113 7.34 5.37 15.97
C THR A 113 6.36 5.94 14.93
N ASP A 114 5.91 5.14 13.96
CA ASP A 114 4.91 5.59 12.98
C ASP A 114 3.51 5.75 13.61
N HIS A 115 3.26 5.04 14.72
CA HIS A 115 1.99 5.09 15.47
C HIS A 115 1.95 6.17 16.56
N SER A 116 3.06 6.79 16.95
CA SER A 116 3.02 7.87 17.97
C SER A 116 2.50 9.21 17.41
N ARG A 117 2.40 9.34 16.08
CA ARG A 117 1.80 10.51 15.39
C ARG A 117 0.35 10.30 14.93
N GLN A 118 -0.18 9.09 15.03
CA GLN A 118 -1.59 8.79 14.76
C GLN A 118 -2.19 8.16 16.01
N LYS A 119 -3.21 8.77 16.63
CA LYS A 119 -4.10 8.05 17.54
C LYS A 119 -4.79 6.94 16.73
N ALA A 120 -4.12 5.82 16.53
CA ALA A 120 -4.61 4.73 15.70
C ALA A 120 -5.52 3.80 16.51
N PRO A 121 -6.60 3.29 15.89
CA PRO A 121 -7.49 2.31 16.50
C PRO A 121 -6.71 0.99 16.69
N ARG A 122 -6.67 0.54 17.95
CA ARG A 122 -5.91 -0.61 18.48
C ARG A 122 -6.24 -2.01 17.88
N ARG A 123 -6.81 -2.12 16.67
CA ARG A 123 -7.29 -3.40 16.13
C ARG A 123 -6.51 -4.00 14.96
N GLN A 124 -5.51 -3.31 14.41
CA GLN A 124 -4.82 -3.81 13.21
C GLN A 124 -3.69 -4.81 13.44
N PHE A 125 -3.25 -5.09 14.68
CA PHE A 125 -2.02 -5.91 14.89
C PHE A 125 -2.05 -6.90 16.06
N MET A 126 -3.21 -7.26 16.61
CA MET A 126 -3.26 -8.24 17.72
C MET A 126 -4.18 -9.41 17.42
N ASN A 127 -3.62 -10.44 16.80
CA ASN A 127 -3.94 -11.83 17.13
C ASN A 127 -2.76 -12.75 16.76
N ILE A 128 -1.58 -12.48 17.33
CA ILE A 128 -0.65 -13.57 17.61
C ILE A 128 -1.18 -14.22 18.89
N ARG A 129 -2.07 -15.21 18.74
CA ARG A 129 -2.43 -16.07 19.85
C ARG A 129 -1.20 -16.90 20.19
N ASN A 130 -0.67 -16.71 21.40
CA ASN A 130 0.13 -17.72 22.08
C ASN A 130 -0.59 -19.06 21.97
N ILE A 131 0.03 -20.03 21.30
CA ILE A 131 -0.27 -21.44 21.50
C ILE A 131 1.04 -22.05 22.00
N GLN A 132 1.20 -22.04 23.31
CA GLN A 132 1.97 -23.09 23.97
C GLN A 132 1.08 -24.33 23.97
N VAL A 133 1.60 -25.43 23.44
CA VAL A 133 1.35 -26.79 23.93
C VAL A 133 2.70 -27.48 24.02
#